data_AF-A0AAW7DPU2-F1
#
_entry.id   AF-A0AAW7DPU2-F1
#
_cell.length_a   1.000
_cell.length_b   1.000
_cell.length_c   1.000
_cell.angle_alpha   90.00
_cell.angle_beta   90.00
_cell.angle_gamma   90.00
#
_symmetry.space_group_name_H-M   'P 1'
#
loop_
_entity.id
_entity.type
_entity.pdbx_description
1 polymer ?
#
loop_
_entity_poly.entity_id
_entity_poly.type
_entity_poly.pdbx_seq_one_letter_code
_entity_poly.pdbx_strand_id
1 'polypeptide(L)'
;MKKHQTLTTHSLFYQQYLLYSFLYENLRKRTLRPDYFLIQGLPSTMAVTSHPLIRLIKLLLILTLVGGLGMASLVGYVWYCAQERSVQPAPATIVLGAAAWGDNPSPVFKERIRHAVNLYQAGTTQKLIFTGGTLRADMASEGEVGARWAIKQGVAAKDIAYEKTSRDTWYNLKNAHVLLQQEQIHSVILVSDYFHLARAGIMARDLGLTVQLSPTPSSKFNSYSKADKLKLYLKESYLIIGHFARKLIEPDFYQAELRPIQVPR
;
A
#
# COMPACT_ATOMS: atom_id res chain seq x y z
N MET A 1 -31.37 36.24 22.24
CA MET A 1 -30.46 37.40 22.08
C MET A 1 -29.13 36.89 21.52
N LYS A 2 -28.83 37.19 20.25
CA LYS A 2 -27.57 36.86 19.55
C LYS A 2 -26.89 38.17 19.15
N LYS A 3 -25.58 38.33 19.43
CA LYS A 3 -24.56 38.89 18.51
C LYS A 3 -23.19 39.05 19.18
N HIS A 4 -22.16 39.01 18.32
CA HIS A 4 -20.77 39.46 18.47
C HIS A 4 -19.71 38.43 18.85
N GLN A 5 -19.20 37.72 17.83
CA GLN A 5 -17.81 37.26 17.75
C GLN A 5 -17.43 37.06 16.27
N THR A 6 -17.02 38.14 15.58
CA THR A 6 -16.42 38.08 14.23
C THR A 6 -15.61 39.36 13.95
N LEU A 7 -14.45 39.53 14.58
CA LEU A 7 -13.55 40.66 14.32
C LEU A 7 -12.05 40.30 14.53
N THR A 8 -11.54 39.26 13.87
CA THR A 8 -10.08 38.98 13.89
C THR A 8 -9.47 38.51 12.56
N THR A 9 -10.24 38.09 11.55
CA THR A 9 -9.69 37.58 10.28
C THR A 9 -9.47 38.66 9.21
N HIS A 10 -10.11 39.82 9.30
CA HIS A 10 -9.93 40.92 8.33
C HIS A 10 -8.60 41.69 8.52
N SER A 11 -7.98 41.60 9.69
CA SER A 11 -6.73 42.32 10.03
C SER A 11 -5.52 41.75 9.28
N LEU A 12 -5.40 40.42 9.20
CA LEU A 12 -4.23 39.75 8.60
C LEU A 12 -4.16 39.93 7.07
N PHE A 13 -5.29 39.84 6.38
CA PHE A 13 -5.35 40.10 4.94
C PHE A 13 -5.04 41.57 4.60
N TYR A 14 -5.50 42.50 5.43
CA TYR A 14 -5.22 43.92 5.25
C TYR A 14 -3.74 44.23 5.50
N GLN A 15 -3.13 43.65 6.54
CA GLN A 15 -1.69 43.81 6.79
C GLN A 15 -0.82 43.20 5.69
N GLN A 16 -1.23 42.05 5.13
CA GLN A 16 -0.52 41.44 4.01
C GLN A 16 -0.64 42.25 2.71
N TYR A 17 -1.80 42.86 2.45
CA TYR A 17 -2.01 43.77 1.31
C TYR A 17 -1.19 45.07 1.43
N LEU A 18 -1.10 45.64 2.62
CA LEU A 18 -0.28 46.83 2.89
C LEU A 18 1.21 46.54 2.72
N LEU A 19 1.69 45.40 3.21
CA LEU A 19 3.10 45.00 3.05
C LEU A 19 3.44 44.77 1.57
N TYR A 20 2.55 44.13 0.81
CA TYR A 20 2.71 43.91 -0.62
C TYR A 20 2.71 45.25 -1.40
N SER A 21 1.76 46.14 -1.10
CA SER A 21 1.67 47.46 -1.73
C SER A 21 2.88 48.33 -1.41
N PHE A 22 3.40 48.27 -0.18
CA PHE A 22 4.58 49.01 0.25
C PHE A 22 5.85 48.51 -0.42
N LEU A 23 6.05 47.19 -0.52
CA LEU A 23 7.19 46.60 -1.22
C LEU A 23 7.13 46.92 -2.72
N TYR A 24 5.95 46.84 -3.33
CA TYR A 24 5.74 47.20 -4.74
C TYR A 24 6.06 48.67 -5.01
N GLU A 25 5.57 49.59 -4.19
CA GLU A 25 5.85 51.03 -4.34
C GLU A 25 7.31 51.39 -4.06
N ASN A 26 7.98 50.73 -3.10
CA ASN A 26 9.41 50.95 -2.85
C ASN A 26 10.30 50.42 -3.98
N LEU A 27 9.92 49.31 -4.62
CA LEU A 27 10.61 48.79 -5.81
C LEU A 27 10.39 49.71 -7.02
N ARG A 28 9.17 50.24 -7.18
CA ARG A 28 8.80 51.23 -8.22
C ARG A 28 9.58 52.55 -8.09
N LYS A 29 9.78 53.04 -6.86
CA LYS A 29 10.46 54.33 -6.62
C LYS A 29 11.97 54.27 -6.76
N ARG A 30 12.59 53.09 -6.75
CA ARG A 30 14.06 52.95 -6.88
C ARG A 30 14.56 52.85 -8.33
N THR A 31 13.69 52.89 -9.35
CA THR A 31 14.11 52.63 -10.74
C THR A 31 13.72 53.67 -11.80
N LEU A 32 13.17 54.84 -11.45
CA LEU A 32 12.76 55.80 -12.49
C LEU A 32 13.11 57.25 -12.13
N ARG A 33 14.11 57.80 -12.85
CA ARG A 33 14.25 59.25 -13.06
C ARG A 33 13.11 59.72 -13.98
N PRO A 34 12.46 60.86 -13.73
CA PRO A 34 11.14 61.19 -14.27
C PRO A 34 11.18 62.04 -15.56
N ASP A 35 11.93 61.63 -16.60
CA ASP A 35 12.18 62.54 -17.73
C ASP A 35 11.70 62.02 -19.10
N TYR A 36 11.03 60.86 -19.19
CA TYR A 36 10.64 60.28 -20.49
C TYR A 36 9.18 59.78 -20.48
N PHE A 37 8.24 60.71 -20.45
CA PHE A 37 6.90 60.48 -20.99
C PHE A 37 6.71 61.39 -22.20
N LEU A 38 7.11 60.91 -23.38
CA LEU A 38 6.59 61.31 -24.69
C LEU A 38 7.46 60.59 -25.75
N ILE A 39 6.91 59.54 -26.37
CA ILE A 39 7.06 59.15 -27.79
C ILE A 39 6.37 57.79 -27.97
N GLN A 40 5.20 57.85 -28.61
CA GLN A 40 4.68 56.96 -29.65
C GLN A 40 4.97 55.43 -29.55
N GLY A 41 3.90 54.68 -29.24
CA GLY A 41 3.59 53.36 -29.82
C GLY A 41 4.56 52.21 -29.58
N LEU A 42 4.41 51.45 -28.50
CA LEU A 42 4.93 50.09 -28.31
C LEU A 42 3.96 49.28 -27.41
N PRO A 43 3.88 47.94 -27.57
CA PRO A 43 2.65 47.16 -27.38
C PRO A 43 2.26 46.98 -25.91
N SER A 44 0.95 47.08 -25.64
CA SER A 44 0.30 46.62 -24.41
C SER A 44 0.21 45.09 -24.33
N THR A 45 1.30 44.41 -24.67
CA THR A 45 1.54 43.04 -24.24
C THR A 45 2.64 43.11 -23.19
N MET A 46 2.29 43.67 -22.03
CA MET A 46 2.94 43.29 -20.77
C MET A 46 2.63 41.81 -20.58
N ALA A 47 3.37 40.95 -21.29
CA ALA A 47 3.47 39.55 -20.97
C ALA A 47 3.98 39.55 -19.54
N VAL A 48 3.07 39.37 -18.59
CA VAL A 48 3.39 39.06 -17.21
C VAL A 48 4.04 37.69 -17.28
N THR A 49 5.31 37.66 -17.67
CA THR A 49 6.17 36.50 -17.56
C THR A 49 6.25 36.25 -16.08
N SER A 50 5.42 35.34 -15.57
CA SER A 50 5.52 34.89 -14.19
C SER A 50 7.00 34.60 -13.93
N HIS A 51 7.60 35.36 -13.00
CA HIS A 51 9.03 35.23 -12.70
C HIS A 51 9.36 33.74 -12.55
N PRO A 52 10.51 33.26 -13.03
CA PRO A 52 10.85 31.84 -13.02
C PRO A 52 10.69 31.22 -11.62
N LEU A 53 10.95 31.98 -10.57
CA LEU A 53 10.70 31.61 -9.18
C LEU A 53 9.21 31.34 -8.87
N ILE A 54 8.28 32.18 -9.34
CA ILE A 54 6.83 31.98 -9.15
C ILE A 54 6.36 30.73 -9.90
N ARG A 55 6.91 30.46 -11.09
CA ARG A 55 6.61 29.22 -11.84
C ARG A 55 7.08 27.99 -11.08
N LEU A 56 8.30 28.04 -10.54
CA LEU A 56 8.86 26.96 -9.74
C LEU A 56 8.03 26.69 -8.48
N ILE A 57 7.67 27.74 -7.72
CA ILE A 57 6.83 27.60 -6.52
C ILE A 57 5.47 26.98 -6.88
N LYS A 58 4.81 27.48 -7.93
CA LYS A 58 3.54 26.90 -8.40
C LYS A 58 3.68 25.43 -8.79
N LEU A 59 4.75 25.07 -9.51
CA LEU A 59 5.02 23.69 -9.87
C LEU A 59 5.20 22.81 -8.63
N LEU A 60 6.02 23.23 -7.66
CA LEU A 60 6.25 22.48 -6.42
C LEU A 60 4.96 22.31 -5.59
N LEU A 61 4.11 23.34 -5.52
CA LEU A 61 2.81 23.25 -4.86
C LEU A 61 1.87 22.27 -5.57
N ILE A 62 1.82 22.30 -6.90
CA ILE A 62 1.02 21.35 -7.70
C ILE A 62 1.53 19.92 -7.47
N LEU A 63 2.84 19.69 -7.56
CA LEU A 63 3.44 18.38 -7.33
C LEU A 63 3.16 17.86 -5.91
N THR A 64 3.25 18.73 -4.91
CA THR A 64 2.94 18.39 -3.51
C THR A 64 1.46 18.03 -3.35
N LEU A 65 0.56 18.80 -3.95
CA LEU A 65 -0.87 18.51 -3.90
C LEU A 65 -1.20 17.18 -4.60
N VAL A 66 -0.67 16.96 -5.81
CA VAL A 66 -0.87 15.71 -6.56
C VAL A 66 -0.30 14.51 -5.79
N GLY A 67 0.91 14.63 -5.25
CA GLY A 67 1.51 13.59 -4.41
C GLY A 67 0.71 13.31 -3.14
N GLY A 68 0.21 14.36 -2.49
CA GLY A 68 -0.66 14.25 -1.31
C GLY A 68 -1.99 13.55 -1.61
N LEU A 69 -2.65 13.91 -2.71
CA LEU A 69 -3.88 13.25 -3.17
C LEU A 69 -3.64 11.80 -3.56
N GLY A 70 -2.52 11.51 -4.25
CA GLY A 70 -2.09 10.16 -4.58
C GLY A 70 -1.89 9.30 -3.33
N MET A 71 -1.16 9.80 -2.34
CA MET A 71 -0.98 9.11 -1.05
C MET A 71 -2.31 8.90 -0.32
N ALA A 72 -3.17 9.93 -0.25
CA ALA A 72 -4.48 9.80 0.38
C ALA A 72 -5.36 8.73 -0.29
N SER A 73 -5.32 8.65 -1.63
CA SER A 73 -6.04 7.62 -2.39
C SER A 73 -5.51 6.21 -2.09
N LEU A 74 -4.20 6.02 -1.96
CA LEU A 74 -3.59 4.74 -1.60
C LEU A 74 -3.94 4.34 -0.17
N VAL A 75 -3.88 5.27 0.78
CA VAL A 75 -4.33 5.02 2.16
C VAL A 75 -5.80 4.62 2.19
N GLY A 76 -6.64 5.30 1.40
CA GLY A 76 -8.05 4.95 1.22
C GLY A 76 -8.24 3.54 0.62
N TYR A 77 -7.41 3.15 -0.35
CA TYR A 77 -7.41 1.80 -0.92
C TYR A 77 -6.99 0.73 0.09
N VAL A 78 -5.92 0.98 0.85
CA VAL A 78 -5.48 0.06 1.92
C VAL A 78 -6.57 -0.09 2.98
N TRP A 79 -7.17 1.01 3.41
CA TRP A 79 -8.32 0.99 4.33
C TRP A 79 -9.50 0.21 3.73
N TYR A 80 -9.84 0.43 2.45
CA TYR A 80 -10.91 -0.29 1.78
C TYR A 80 -10.65 -1.80 1.77
N CYS A 81 -9.44 -2.25 1.46
CA CYS A 81 -9.07 -3.67 1.48
C CYS A 81 -8.97 -4.27 2.89
N ALA A 82 -8.80 -3.45 3.91
CA ALA A 82 -8.76 -3.87 5.30
C ALA A 82 -10.14 -4.22 5.88
N GLN A 83 -11.22 -3.78 5.24
CA GLN A 83 -12.57 -4.05 5.72
C GLN A 83 -12.90 -5.54 5.57
N GLU A 84 -13.51 -6.12 6.61
CA GLU A 84 -14.02 -7.49 6.58
C GLU A 84 -15.11 -7.63 5.52
N ARG A 85 -15.03 -8.72 4.75
CA ARG A 85 -15.99 -9.08 3.71
C ARG A 85 -16.14 -10.58 3.66
N SER A 86 -17.35 -11.03 3.32
CA SER A 86 -17.54 -12.42 2.94
C SER A 86 -16.74 -12.72 1.67
N VAL A 87 -16.17 -13.91 1.61
CA VAL A 87 -15.52 -14.44 0.43
C VAL A 87 -16.39 -15.55 -0.15
N GLN A 88 -16.41 -15.66 -1.46
CA GLN A 88 -17.03 -16.77 -2.16
C GLN A 88 -16.12 -17.99 -2.13
N PRO A 89 -16.66 -19.22 -2.22
CA PRO A 89 -15.86 -20.42 -2.28
C PRO A 89 -14.76 -20.37 -3.36
N ALA A 90 -13.55 -20.80 -3.02
CA ALA A 90 -12.42 -20.86 -3.95
C ALA A 90 -11.58 -22.13 -3.74
N PRO A 91 -10.99 -22.70 -4.80
CA PRO A 91 -10.25 -23.97 -4.72
C PRO A 91 -9.16 -24.00 -3.66
N ALA A 92 -8.45 -22.89 -3.47
CA ALA A 92 -7.36 -22.80 -2.48
C ALA A 92 -7.36 -21.47 -1.71
N THR A 93 -6.77 -21.53 -0.52
CA THR A 93 -6.49 -20.38 0.33
C THR A 93 -4.99 -20.27 0.58
N ILE A 94 -4.39 -19.14 0.22
CA ILE A 94 -3.01 -18.81 0.57
C ILE A 94 -3.01 -18.11 1.93
N VAL A 95 -2.22 -18.64 2.87
CA VAL A 95 -2.03 -18.09 4.21
C VAL A 95 -0.64 -17.47 4.28
N LEU A 96 -0.58 -16.14 4.41
CA LEU A 96 0.69 -15.44 4.52
C LEU A 96 1.35 -15.67 5.88
N GLY A 97 2.64 -16.00 5.85
CA GLY A 97 3.51 -16.07 7.02
C GLY A 97 3.61 -14.75 7.78
N ALA A 98 4.00 -14.83 9.06
CA ALA A 98 4.16 -13.65 9.92
C ALA A 98 5.35 -13.80 10.89
N ALA A 99 5.35 -14.89 11.66
CA ALA A 99 6.44 -15.33 12.52
C ALA A 99 6.13 -16.71 13.09
N ALA A 100 7.14 -17.56 13.18
CA ALA A 100 7.15 -18.78 13.98
C ALA A 100 8.16 -18.68 15.13
N TRP A 101 7.83 -19.26 16.28
CA TRP A 101 8.66 -19.31 17.48
C TRP A 101 9.00 -20.78 17.76
N GLY A 102 10.11 -21.24 17.18
CA GLY A 102 10.44 -22.66 17.11
C GLY A 102 9.37 -23.41 16.34
N ASP A 103 8.78 -24.43 16.96
CA ASP A 103 7.72 -25.25 16.35
C ASP A 103 6.30 -24.68 16.47
N ASN A 104 6.14 -23.49 17.04
CA ASN A 104 4.82 -22.90 17.29
C ASN A 104 4.62 -21.62 16.46
N PRO A 105 3.42 -21.39 15.90
CA PRO A 105 3.13 -20.12 15.26
C PRO A 105 3.11 -19.00 16.31
N SER A 106 3.62 -17.83 15.96
CA SER A 106 3.40 -16.62 16.76
C SER A 106 1.91 -16.33 16.92
N PRO A 107 1.48 -15.53 17.92
CA PRO A 107 0.07 -15.18 18.10
C PRO A 107 -0.59 -14.64 16.84
N VAL A 108 0.10 -13.75 16.10
CA VAL A 108 -0.42 -13.20 14.83
C VAL A 108 -0.59 -14.30 13.80
N PHE A 109 0.43 -15.15 13.61
CA PHE A 109 0.35 -16.22 12.64
C PHE A 109 -0.71 -17.27 13.00
N LYS A 110 -0.86 -17.58 14.29
CA LYS A 110 -1.89 -18.48 14.81
C LYS A 110 -3.30 -18.02 14.46
N GLU A 111 -3.58 -16.72 14.54
CA GLU A 111 -4.89 -16.18 14.16
C GLU A 111 -5.15 -16.32 12.65
N ARG A 112 -4.12 -16.08 11.81
CA ARG A 112 -4.23 -16.29 10.36
C ARG A 112 -4.50 -17.75 10.02
N ILE A 113 -3.79 -18.68 10.67
CA ILE A 113 -4.01 -20.12 10.46
C ILE A 113 -5.40 -20.51 10.93
N ARG A 114 -5.85 -20.05 12.10
CA ARG A 114 -7.21 -20.34 12.60
C ARG A 114 -8.28 -19.87 11.62
N HIS A 115 -8.13 -18.67 11.07
CA HIS A 115 -9.06 -18.15 10.07
C HIS A 115 -9.11 -19.03 8.81
N ALA A 116 -7.94 -19.45 8.31
CA ALA A 116 -7.86 -20.36 7.17
C ALA A 116 -8.48 -21.74 7.45
N VAL A 117 -8.27 -22.29 8.65
CA VAL A 117 -8.91 -23.54 9.10
C VAL A 117 -10.43 -23.39 9.14
N ASN A 118 -10.95 -22.25 9.64
CA ASN A 118 -12.39 -21.98 9.64
C ASN A 118 -12.97 -21.93 8.22
N LEU A 119 -12.26 -21.30 7.26
CA LEU A 119 -12.67 -21.29 5.85
C LEU A 119 -12.70 -22.70 5.26
N TYR A 120 -11.74 -23.56 5.61
CA TYR A 120 -11.70 -24.95 5.18
C TYR A 120 -12.86 -25.76 5.77
N GLN A 121 -13.08 -25.66 7.08
CA GLN A 121 -14.17 -26.37 7.78
C GLN A 121 -15.55 -25.92 7.31
N ALA A 122 -15.71 -24.66 6.92
CA ALA A 122 -16.93 -24.13 6.33
C ALA A 122 -17.15 -24.54 4.86
N GLY A 123 -16.20 -25.26 4.24
CA GLY A 123 -16.26 -25.63 2.82
C GLY A 123 -15.99 -24.47 1.86
N THR A 124 -15.61 -23.30 2.36
CA THR A 124 -15.28 -22.10 1.56
C THR A 124 -13.95 -22.27 0.81
N THR A 125 -13.10 -23.21 1.23
CA THR A 125 -11.91 -23.59 0.48
C THR A 125 -11.61 -25.08 0.63
N GLN A 126 -10.94 -25.66 -0.35
CA GLN A 126 -10.64 -27.09 -0.38
C GLN A 126 -9.16 -27.37 -0.10
N LYS A 127 -8.29 -26.36 -0.25
CA LYS A 127 -6.85 -26.49 -0.05
C LYS A 127 -6.26 -25.31 0.70
N LEU A 128 -5.34 -25.56 1.63
CA LEU A 128 -4.59 -24.52 2.34
C LEU A 128 -3.13 -24.52 1.89
N ILE A 129 -2.61 -23.35 1.53
CA ILE A 129 -1.22 -23.13 1.17
C ILE A 129 -0.56 -22.21 2.19
N PHE A 130 0.35 -22.74 2.99
CA PHE A 130 1.09 -21.95 3.98
C PHE A 130 2.41 -21.44 3.40
N THR A 131 2.71 -20.17 3.66
CA THR A 131 3.91 -19.49 3.16
C THR A 131 4.79 -18.97 4.29
N GLY A 132 6.05 -18.73 3.97
CA GLY A 132 7.08 -18.18 4.83
C GLY A 132 8.23 -19.17 5.03
N GLY A 133 9.44 -18.68 4.83
CA GLY A 133 10.67 -19.44 5.03
C GLY A 133 11.13 -19.49 6.48
N THR A 134 12.41 -19.79 6.68
CA THR A 134 13.11 -19.70 7.96
C THR A 134 14.38 -18.88 7.77
N LEU A 135 14.77 -18.12 8.81
CA LEU A 135 16.06 -17.44 8.85
C LEU A 135 17.20 -18.35 9.33
N ARG A 136 16.87 -19.54 9.85
CA ARG A 136 17.84 -20.49 10.40
C ARG A 136 17.61 -21.89 9.83
N ALA A 137 18.68 -22.52 9.36
CA ALA A 137 18.63 -23.85 8.76
C ALA A 137 18.19 -24.95 9.74
N ASP A 138 18.38 -24.75 11.05
CA ASP A 138 18.02 -25.69 12.12
C ASP A 138 16.59 -25.54 12.64
N MET A 139 15.80 -24.61 12.08
CA MET A 139 14.42 -24.35 12.49
C MET A 139 13.44 -24.62 11.35
N ALA A 140 12.25 -25.11 11.70
CA ALA A 140 11.16 -25.26 10.75
C ALA A 140 10.78 -23.89 10.15
N SER A 141 10.43 -23.90 8.86
CA SER A 141 9.90 -22.69 8.20
C SER A 141 8.53 -22.30 8.73
N GLU A 142 8.16 -21.03 8.55
CA GLU A 142 6.80 -20.59 8.89
C GLU A 142 5.75 -21.39 8.13
N GLY A 143 5.96 -21.68 6.85
CA GLY A 143 5.07 -22.54 6.07
C GLY A 143 4.91 -23.94 6.70
N GLU A 144 5.99 -24.55 7.15
CA GLU A 144 5.98 -25.86 7.81
C GLU A 144 5.26 -25.83 9.16
N VAL A 145 5.51 -24.80 9.97
CA VAL A 145 4.83 -24.58 11.24
C VAL A 145 3.32 -24.38 11.03
N GLY A 146 2.93 -23.60 10.03
CA GLY A 146 1.54 -23.38 9.67
C GLY A 146 0.82 -24.67 9.25
N ALA A 147 1.45 -25.45 8.37
CA ALA A 147 0.94 -26.74 7.92
C ALA A 147 0.75 -27.72 9.08
N ARG A 148 1.78 -27.91 9.92
CA ARG A 148 1.70 -28.79 11.10
C ARG A 148 0.62 -28.35 12.07
N TRP A 149 0.45 -27.05 12.28
CA TRP A 149 -0.57 -26.54 13.18
C TRP A 149 -1.98 -26.76 12.63
N ALA A 150 -2.21 -26.54 11.33
CA ALA A 150 -3.50 -26.78 10.68
C ALA A 150 -3.91 -28.26 10.70
N ILE A 151 -2.96 -29.19 10.50
CA ILE A 151 -3.19 -30.64 10.65
C ILE A 151 -3.68 -30.96 12.06
N LYS A 152 -3.03 -30.39 13.09
CA LYS A 152 -3.46 -30.55 14.49
C LYS A 152 -4.86 -29.99 14.76
N GLN A 153 -5.39 -29.11 13.91
CA GLN A 153 -6.76 -28.59 14.00
C GLN A 153 -7.77 -29.36 13.12
N GLY A 154 -7.38 -30.50 12.54
CA GLY A 154 -8.28 -31.38 11.80
C GLY A 154 -8.35 -31.13 10.30
N VAL A 155 -7.47 -30.30 9.72
CA VAL A 155 -7.33 -30.21 8.26
C VAL A 155 -6.59 -31.45 7.75
N ALA A 156 -7.09 -32.09 6.70
CA ALA A 156 -6.46 -33.29 6.16
C ALA A 156 -5.11 -32.94 5.50
N ALA A 157 -4.08 -33.75 5.75
CA ALA A 157 -2.73 -33.48 5.24
C ALA A 157 -2.65 -33.40 3.71
N LYS A 158 -3.50 -34.16 2.99
CA LYS A 158 -3.60 -34.13 1.53
C LYS A 158 -4.12 -32.78 0.97
N ASP A 159 -4.82 -32.03 1.80
CA ASP A 159 -5.45 -30.75 1.46
C ASP A 159 -4.57 -29.56 1.89
N ILE A 160 -3.32 -29.83 2.29
CA ILE A 160 -2.33 -28.84 2.68
C ILE A 160 -1.12 -28.90 1.76
N ALA A 161 -0.68 -27.75 1.29
CA ALA A 161 0.66 -27.55 0.72
C ALA A 161 1.35 -26.41 1.47
N TYR A 162 2.68 -26.34 1.39
CA TYR A 162 3.44 -25.25 1.98
C TYR A 162 4.82 -25.12 1.34
N GLU A 163 5.39 -23.92 1.44
CA GLU A 163 6.74 -23.63 0.97
C GLU A 163 7.66 -23.22 2.13
N LYS A 164 8.99 -23.29 1.90
CA LYS A 164 10.01 -23.17 2.97
C LYS A 164 11.06 -22.09 2.74
N THR A 165 10.99 -21.33 1.65
CA THR A 165 12.15 -20.57 1.17
C THR A 165 11.92 -19.06 1.09
N SER A 166 10.67 -18.62 1.24
CA SER A 166 10.35 -17.21 1.12
C SER A 166 10.93 -16.33 2.21
N ARG A 167 11.36 -15.14 1.81
CA ARG A 167 11.97 -14.12 2.67
C ARG A 167 11.16 -12.83 2.76
N ASP A 168 10.20 -12.66 1.86
CA ASP A 168 9.30 -11.51 1.83
C ASP A 168 7.94 -11.90 1.20
N THR A 169 7.03 -10.92 1.14
CA THR A 169 5.68 -11.10 0.59
C THR A 169 5.69 -11.51 -0.88
N TRP A 170 6.64 -11.03 -1.69
CA TRP A 170 6.71 -11.37 -3.11
C TRP A 170 7.07 -12.85 -3.27
N TYR A 171 8.12 -13.30 -2.59
CA TYR A 171 8.51 -14.71 -2.61
C TYR A 171 7.44 -15.63 -2.01
N ASN A 172 6.74 -15.21 -0.94
CA ASN A 172 5.61 -15.97 -0.40
C ASN A 172 4.58 -16.28 -1.48
N LEU A 173 4.16 -15.24 -2.21
CA LEU A 173 3.13 -15.36 -3.24
C LEU A 173 3.63 -16.09 -4.48
N LYS A 174 4.88 -15.85 -4.89
CA LYS A 174 5.48 -16.56 -6.03
C LYS A 174 5.62 -18.05 -5.76
N ASN A 175 6.15 -18.43 -4.60
CA ASN A 175 6.32 -19.83 -4.24
C ASN A 175 4.96 -20.53 -4.06
N ALA A 176 3.96 -19.83 -3.48
CA ALA A 176 2.59 -20.33 -3.47
C ALA A 176 2.01 -20.49 -4.88
N HIS A 177 2.28 -19.55 -5.80
CA HIS A 177 1.85 -19.62 -7.19
C HIS A 177 2.41 -20.85 -7.91
N VAL A 178 3.67 -21.23 -7.68
CA VAL A 178 4.26 -22.46 -8.24
C VAL A 178 3.48 -23.70 -7.79
N LEU A 179 3.14 -23.80 -6.51
CA LEU A 179 2.34 -24.90 -5.97
C LEU A 179 0.93 -24.92 -6.59
N LEU A 180 0.32 -23.76 -6.79
CA LEU A 180 -1.00 -23.63 -7.42
C LEU A 180 -0.99 -24.02 -8.90
N GLN A 181 0.07 -23.68 -9.64
CA GLN A 181 0.23 -24.02 -11.05
C GLN A 181 0.29 -25.53 -11.29
N GLN A 182 0.93 -26.28 -10.38
CA GLN A 182 0.98 -27.75 -10.44
C GLN A 182 -0.42 -28.39 -10.40
N GLU A 183 -1.39 -27.69 -9.81
CA GLU A 183 -2.79 -28.12 -9.69
C GLU A 183 -3.75 -27.32 -10.58
N GLN A 184 -3.22 -26.48 -11.48
CA GLN A 184 -4.00 -25.60 -12.37
C GLN A 184 -4.98 -24.67 -11.64
N ILE A 185 -4.66 -24.29 -10.39
CA ILE A 185 -5.49 -23.39 -9.58
C ILE A 185 -5.08 -21.95 -9.84
N HIS A 186 -6.07 -21.11 -10.21
CA HIS A 186 -5.85 -19.69 -10.51
C HIS A 186 -6.67 -18.74 -9.62
N SER A 187 -7.71 -19.27 -8.96
CA SER A 187 -8.58 -18.51 -8.06
C SER A 187 -8.30 -18.88 -6.61
N VAL A 188 -8.01 -17.89 -5.78
CA VAL A 188 -7.63 -18.10 -4.38
C VAL A 188 -8.26 -17.10 -3.42
N ILE A 189 -8.41 -17.54 -2.18
CA ILE A 189 -8.60 -16.64 -1.04
C ILE A 189 -7.22 -16.32 -0.46
N LEU A 190 -6.94 -15.06 -0.16
CA LEU A 190 -5.69 -14.63 0.45
C LEU A 190 -5.95 -14.18 1.90
N VAL A 191 -5.32 -14.88 2.85
CA VAL A 191 -5.44 -14.64 4.28
C VAL A 191 -4.18 -13.97 4.84
N SER A 192 -4.38 -12.84 5.52
CA SER A 192 -3.34 -12.11 6.26
C SER A 192 -3.99 -11.13 7.26
N ASP A 193 -3.19 -10.26 7.88
CA ASP A 193 -3.70 -9.12 8.64
C ASP A 193 -4.32 -8.07 7.71
N TYR A 194 -5.34 -7.36 8.20
CA TYR A 194 -6.18 -6.46 7.40
C TYR A 194 -5.41 -5.42 6.58
N PHE A 195 -4.42 -4.74 7.18
CA PHE A 195 -3.67 -3.67 6.52
C PHE A 195 -2.75 -4.19 5.41
N HIS A 196 -2.30 -5.45 5.52
CA HIS A 196 -1.30 -6.03 4.62
C HIS A 196 -1.90 -6.56 3.31
N LEU A 197 -3.20 -6.85 3.30
CA LEU A 197 -3.86 -7.52 2.18
C LEU A 197 -3.93 -6.69 0.90
N ALA A 198 -3.94 -5.35 1.01
CA ALA A 198 -3.93 -4.50 -0.16
C ALA A 198 -2.69 -4.74 -1.03
N ARG A 199 -1.51 -4.66 -0.42
CA ARG A 199 -0.24 -4.87 -1.12
C ARG A 199 -0.07 -6.31 -1.57
N ALA A 200 -0.34 -7.27 -0.69
CA ALA A 200 -0.23 -8.68 -1.04
C ALA A 200 -1.19 -9.05 -2.18
N GLY A 201 -2.40 -8.49 -2.20
CA GLY A 201 -3.36 -8.65 -3.28
C GLY A 201 -2.88 -8.06 -4.60
N ILE A 202 -2.21 -6.89 -4.59
CA ILE A 202 -1.57 -6.33 -5.80
C ILE A 202 -0.50 -7.30 -6.34
N MET A 203 0.40 -7.75 -5.47
CA MET A 203 1.48 -8.68 -5.85
C MET A 203 0.94 -10.02 -6.38
N ALA A 204 -0.13 -10.54 -5.78
CA ALA A 204 -0.74 -11.78 -6.21
C ALA A 204 -1.44 -11.65 -7.58
N ARG A 205 -2.08 -10.50 -7.84
CA ARG A 205 -2.64 -10.20 -9.18
C ARG A 205 -1.57 -10.00 -10.23
N ASP A 206 -0.42 -9.43 -9.86
CA ASP A 206 0.75 -9.35 -10.75
C ASP A 206 1.26 -10.74 -11.17
N LEU A 207 1.05 -11.77 -10.34
CA LEU A 207 1.32 -13.18 -10.64
C LEU A 207 0.19 -13.87 -11.43
N GLY A 208 -0.82 -13.13 -11.87
CA GLY A 208 -1.94 -13.67 -12.65
C GLY A 208 -2.99 -14.42 -11.82
N LEU A 209 -2.96 -14.33 -10.49
CA LEU A 209 -3.97 -14.94 -9.63
C LEU A 209 -5.26 -14.09 -9.57
N THR A 210 -6.41 -14.76 -9.61
CA THR A 210 -7.71 -14.17 -9.22
C THR A 210 -7.84 -14.26 -7.70
N VAL A 211 -7.82 -13.12 -7.01
CA VAL A 211 -7.67 -13.09 -5.54
C VAL A 211 -8.83 -12.41 -4.83
N GLN A 212 -9.41 -13.13 -3.88
CA GLN A 212 -10.31 -12.60 -2.86
C GLN A 212 -9.52 -12.32 -1.57
N LEU A 213 -9.65 -11.13 -1.00
CA LEU A 213 -8.94 -10.75 0.24
C LEU A 213 -9.78 -11.14 1.45
N SER A 214 -9.19 -11.87 2.40
CA SER A 214 -9.86 -12.30 3.62
C SER A 214 -9.06 -11.87 4.85
N PRO A 215 -9.32 -10.68 5.41
CA PRO A 215 -8.63 -10.19 6.60
C PRO A 215 -8.91 -11.07 7.81
N THR A 216 -7.86 -11.33 8.59
CA THR A 216 -7.98 -12.09 9.84
C THR A 216 -8.77 -11.26 10.87
N PRO A 217 -9.93 -11.74 11.36
CA PRO A 217 -10.85 -10.96 12.19
C PRO A 217 -10.37 -10.76 13.65
N SER A 218 -9.40 -11.56 14.08
CA SER A 218 -8.93 -11.61 15.47
C SER A 218 -7.48 -11.17 15.65
N SER A 219 -6.92 -10.44 14.69
CA SER A 219 -5.53 -9.98 14.77
C SER A 219 -5.31 -9.04 15.96
N LYS A 220 -4.13 -9.12 16.61
CA LYS A 220 -3.72 -8.18 17.67
C LYS A 220 -3.79 -6.71 17.24
N PHE A 221 -3.69 -6.46 15.92
CA PHE A 221 -3.74 -5.13 15.34
C PHE A 221 -5.15 -4.54 15.36
N ASN A 222 -6.18 -5.31 15.70
CA ASN A 222 -7.56 -4.83 15.77
C ASN A 222 -7.79 -3.92 17.00
N SER A 223 -7.02 -4.13 18.08
CA SER A 223 -7.04 -3.31 19.29
C SER A 223 -6.23 -2.01 19.18
N TYR A 224 -5.57 -1.76 18.05
CA TYR A 224 -4.75 -0.56 17.86
C TYR A 224 -5.59 0.71 17.84
N SER A 225 -4.99 1.81 18.32
CA SER A 225 -5.58 3.15 18.24
C SER A 225 -5.81 3.57 16.78
N LYS A 226 -6.69 4.54 16.53
CA LYS A 226 -6.91 5.09 15.18
C LYS A 226 -5.61 5.62 14.56
N ALA A 227 -4.76 6.24 15.38
CA ALA A 227 -3.46 6.76 14.94
C ALA A 227 -2.51 5.63 14.53
N ASP A 228 -2.45 4.54 15.29
CA ASP A 228 -1.57 3.42 14.96
C ASP A 228 -2.08 2.62 13.76
N LYS A 229 -3.40 2.49 13.59
CA LYS A 229 -3.99 1.95 12.34
C LYS A 229 -3.62 2.82 11.14
N LEU A 230 -3.70 4.14 11.27
CA LEU A 230 -3.29 5.06 10.20
C LEU A 230 -1.80 4.91 9.85
N LYS A 231 -0.91 4.72 10.84
CA LYS A 231 0.52 4.44 10.59
C LYS A 231 0.70 3.14 9.79
N LEU A 232 -0.07 2.10 10.08
CA LEU A 232 -0.03 0.85 9.31
C LEU A 232 -0.49 1.06 7.86
N TYR A 233 -1.56 1.83 7.65
CA TYR A 233 -2.04 2.15 6.30
C TYR A 233 -1.04 2.98 5.50
N LEU A 234 -0.43 3.99 6.14
CA LEU A 234 0.63 4.79 5.52
C LEU A 234 1.85 3.94 5.17
N LYS A 235 2.28 3.06 6.09
CA LYS A 235 3.38 2.12 5.86
C LYS A 235 3.10 1.23 4.64
N GLU A 236 1.93 0.61 4.57
CA GLU A 236 1.58 -0.26 3.45
C GLU A 236 1.40 0.51 2.14
N SER A 237 0.87 1.74 2.19
CA SER A 237 0.79 2.62 1.02
C SER A 237 2.18 2.96 0.47
N TYR A 238 3.13 3.27 1.35
CA TYR A 238 4.53 3.50 0.97
C TYR A 238 5.17 2.24 0.36
N LEU A 239 4.91 1.06 0.92
CA LEU A 239 5.43 -0.20 0.37
C LEU A 239 4.80 -0.55 -0.99
N ILE A 240 3.54 -0.18 -1.24
CA ILE A 240 2.90 -0.31 -2.56
C ILE A 240 3.58 0.59 -3.58
N ILE A 241 3.87 1.85 -3.23
CA ILE A 241 4.65 2.75 -4.09
C ILE A 241 6.02 2.13 -4.40
N GLY A 242 6.70 1.60 -3.38
CA GLY A 242 7.99 0.91 -3.54
C GLY A 242 7.90 -0.28 -4.51
N HIS A 243 6.85 -1.11 -4.42
CA HIS A 243 6.63 -2.22 -5.35
C HIS A 243 6.44 -1.73 -6.79
N PHE A 244 5.62 -0.70 -7.01
CA PHE A 244 5.43 -0.13 -8.36
C PHE A 244 6.71 0.53 -8.89
N ALA A 245 7.44 1.26 -8.05
CA ALA A 245 8.72 1.85 -8.43
C ALA A 245 9.73 0.77 -8.82
N ARG A 246 9.80 -0.33 -8.06
CA ARG A 246 10.66 -1.46 -8.40
C ARG A 246 10.28 -2.10 -9.73
N LYS A 247 8.99 -2.26 -10.02
CA LYS A 247 8.53 -2.75 -11.34
C LYS A 247 8.95 -1.85 -12.50
N LEU A 248 9.01 -0.54 -12.28
CA LEU A 248 9.43 0.43 -13.30
C LEU A 248 10.95 0.42 -13.51
N ILE A 249 11.73 0.25 -12.44
CA ILE A 249 13.20 0.33 -12.48
C ILE A 249 13.83 -1.02 -12.85
N GLU A 250 13.22 -2.12 -12.40
CA GLU A 250 13.70 -3.50 -12.59
C GLU A 250 12.64 -4.36 -13.30
N PRO A 251 12.19 -4.02 -14.53
CA PRO A 251 11.14 -4.78 -15.21
C PRO A 251 11.57 -6.23 -15.49
N ASP A 252 12.85 -6.45 -15.78
CA ASP A 252 13.40 -7.77 -16.09
C ASP A 252 13.39 -8.71 -14.88
N PHE A 253 13.52 -8.18 -13.66
CA PHE A 253 13.39 -8.98 -12.44
C PHE A 253 12.01 -9.63 -12.40
N TYR A 254 10.96 -8.83 -12.58
CA TYR A 254 9.59 -9.36 -12.57
C TYR A 254 9.31 -10.25 -13.77
N GLN A 255 9.78 -9.90 -14.98
CA GLN A 255 9.57 -10.75 -16.14
C GLN A 255 10.26 -12.11 -16.02
N ALA A 256 11.47 -12.16 -15.46
CA ALA A 256 12.17 -13.42 -15.18
C ALA A 256 11.43 -14.25 -14.12
N GLU A 257 10.87 -13.58 -13.11
CA GLU A 257 10.16 -14.20 -12.00
C GLU A 257 8.73 -14.65 -12.37
N LEU A 258 8.09 -14.02 -13.36
CA LEU A 258 6.75 -14.34 -13.87
C LEU A 258 6.75 -15.41 -14.98
N ARG A 259 7.93 -15.76 -15.52
CA ARG A 259 8.02 -16.85 -16.49
C ARG A 259 7.66 -18.16 -15.78
N PRO A 260 6.79 -19.00 -16.38
CA PRO A 260 6.47 -20.30 -15.80
C PRO A 260 7.77 -21.09 -15.62
N ILE A 261 7.97 -21.62 -14.41
CA ILE A 261 9.10 -22.50 -14.13
C ILE A 261 8.91 -23.70 -15.06
N GLN A 262 9.82 -23.88 -16.03
CA GLN A 262 9.86 -25.11 -16.81
C GLN A 262 10.18 -26.24 -15.84
N VAL A 263 9.16 -26.97 -15.42
CA VAL A 263 9.34 -28.22 -14.69
C VAL A 263 9.96 -29.20 -15.70
N PRO A 264 11.20 -29.69 -15.47
CA PRO A 264 11.75 -30.73 -16.33
C PRO A 264 10.78 -31.90 -16.37
N ARG A 265 10.43 -32.37 -17.57
CA ARG A 265 9.59 -33.56 -17.75
C ARG A 265 10.33 -34.82 -17.34
#